data_AF-A0A813JZP0-F1
#
_entry.id   AF-A0A813JZP0-F1
#
_cell.length_a   1.000
_cell.length_b   1.000
_cell.length_c   1.000
_cell.angle_alpha   90.00
_cell.angle_beta   90.00
_cell.angle_gamma   90.00
#
_symmetry.space_group_name_H-M   'P 1'
#
loop_
_entity.id
_entity.type
_entity.pdbx_description
1 polymer ?
#
loop_
_entity_poly.entity_id
_entity_poly.type
_entity_poly.pdbx_seq_one_letter_code
_entity_poly.pdbx_strand_id
1 'polypeptide(L)'
;MKHCLSILVLVLALLVGAVYYTNDPFIDALGKPMIIRNADVRTYLAKHALKGPLSKHPEFKDFPLKGVYMFTNLGSVGWADFSHLQNWDSSAGTFDWAMTSLVVQSGLARAYAALMAIPTIAMALMPGGFTLRLFRALNYSNRFEWPSGGMRDGERAKVTASMAGGSYEFDFEGKMGFTQWFIQRDGGRMYERDTTWLGDYMQFHDYKLLRLVDESGTIDEEHFRMFMKKIGGQDLYYLDPLLFPENN
;
A
#
# COMPACT_ATOMS: atom_id res chain seq x y z
N MET A 1 -30.28 -9.41 -2.11
CA MET A 1 -30.56 -8.59 -0.91
C MET A 1 -29.91 -9.12 0.37
N LYS A 2 -30.01 -10.41 0.73
CA LYS A 2 -29.43 -10.94 1.99
C LYS A 2 -27.90 -10.77 2.12
N HIS A 3 -27.14 -10.89 1.03
CA HIS A 3 -25.68 -10.70 1.04
C HIS A 3 -25.24 -9.24 1.28
N CYS A 4 -26.04 -8.24 0.89
CA CYS A 4 -25.72 -6.83 1.11
C CYS A 4 -25.76 -6.44 2.59
N LEU A 5 -26.72 -7.00 3.35
CA LEU A 5 -26.90 -6.66 4.76
C LEU A 5 -25.76 -7.22 5.62
N SER A 6 -25.29 -8.44 5.32
CA SER A 6 -24.15 -9.05 6.01
C SER A 6 -22.84 -8.30 5.79
N ILE A 7 -22.62 -7.79 4.58
CA ILE A 7 -21.42 -7.00 4.23
C ILE A 7 -21.46 -5.64 4.93
N LEU A 8 -22.62 -4.96 4.95
CA LEU A 8 -22.77 -3.67 5.63
C LEU A 8 -22.51 -3.78 7.14
N VAL A 9 -23.01 -4.84 7.78
CA VAL A 9 -22.77 -5.11 9.21
C VAL A 9 -21.29 -5.40 9.48
N LEU A 10 -20.61 -6.14 8.60
CA LEU A 10 -19.17 -6.38 8.69
C LEU A 10 -18.40 -5.06 8.58
N VAL A 11 -18.68 -4.24 7.56
CA VAL A 11 -18.03 -2.93 7.36
C VAL A 11 -18.25 -2.02 8.58
N LEU A 12 -19.47 -1.97 9.15
CA LEU A 12 -19.73 -1.20 10.35
C LEU A 12 -18.98 -1.72 11.58
N ALA A 13 -18.95 -3.03 11.80
CA ALA A 13 -18.19 -3.63 12.90
C ALA A 13 -16.68 -3.37 12.77
N LEU A 14 -16.17 -3.35 11.54
CA LEU A 14 -14.79 -3.02 11.21
C LEU A 14 -14.47 -1.55 11.44
N LEU A 15 -15.38 -0.64 11.09
CA LEU A 15 -15.26 0.79 11.40
C LEU A 15 -15.27 1.03 12.91
N VAL A 16 -16.14 0.35 13.66
CA VAL A 16 -16.16 0.41 15.13
C VAL A 16 -14.87 -0.15 15.74
N GLY A 17 -14.36 -1.27 15.22
CA GLY A 17 -13.06 -1.82 15.64
C GLY A 17 -11.93 -0.84 15.38
N ALA A 18 -11.87 -0.23 14.19
CA ALA A 18 -10.87 0.77 13.85
C ALA A 18 -10.96 2.03 14.73
N VAL A 19 -12.18 2.46 15.12
CA VAL A 19 -12.39 3.53 16.11
C VAL A 19 -11.83 3.12 17.48
N TYR A 20 -12.06 1.90 17.96
CA TYR A 20 -11.44 1.41 19.20
C TYR A 20 -9.90 1.39 19.15
N TYR A 21 -9.34 1.08 17.99
CA TYR A 21 -7.90 1.09 17.80
C TYR A 21 -7.30 2.51 17.72
N THR A 22 -8.05 3.61 17.59
CA THR A 22 -7.51 4.98 17.37
C THR A 22 -6.65 5.56 18.51
N ASN A 23 -6.71 5.01 19.73
CA ASN A 23 -6.01 5.57 20.89
C ASN A 23 -4.66 4.94 21.21
N ASP A 24 -4.28 3.85 20.55
CA ASP A 24 -2.93 3.28 20.71
C ASP A 24 -1.91 4.26 20.10
N PRO A 25 -0.75 4.58 20.69
CA PRO A 25 0.29 5.29 19.96
C PRO A 25 0.91 4.39 18.87
N PHE A 26 1.43 4.98 17.78
CA PHE A 26 2.24 4.23 16.81
C PHE A 26 3.59 3.91 17.46
N ILE A 27 3.67 2.81 18.20
CA ILE A 27 4.87 2.35 18.88
C ILE A 27 5.19 0.91 18.52
N ASP A 28 6.48 0.59 18.46
CA ASP A 28 6.96 -0.77 18.24
C ASP A 28 6.85 -1.62 19.52
N ALA A 29 7.27 -2.88 19.44
CA ALA A 29 7.28 -3.81 20.58
C ALA A 29 8.19 -3.36 21.75
N LEU A 30 9.08 -2.38 21.51
CA LEU A 30 9.99 -1.80 22.49
C LEU A 30 9.50 -0.43 23.00
N GLY A 31 8.29 0.00 22.60
CA GLY A 31 7.70 1.28 22.98
C GLY A 31 8.26 2.49 22.22
N LYS A 32 9.02 2.29 21.14
CA LYS A 32 9.58 3.40 20.34
C LYS A 32 8.59 3.88 19.29
N PRO A 33 8.48 5.20 19.03
CA PRO A 33 7.57 5.72 18.02
C PRO A 33 7.88 5.20 16.61
N MET A 34 6.87 4.66 15.93
CA MET A 34 6.95 4.21 14.53
C MET A 34 6.64 5.37 13.58
N ILE A 35 7.55 6.34 13.56
CA ILE A 35 7.38 7.62 12.85
C ILE A 35 8.64 7.95 12.05
N ILE A 36 8.47 8.35 10.79
CA ILE A 36 9.49 9.02 9.98
C ILE A 36 9.18 10.50 9.99
N ARG A 37 10.07 11.30 10.54
CA ARG A 37 9.91 12.75 10.52
C ARG A 37 10.03 13.27 9.09
N ASN A 38 9.23 14.28 8.75
CA ASN A 38 9.23 14.87 7.42
C ASN A 38 10.64 15.28 6.95
N ALA A 39 11.41 15.91 7.83
CA ALA A 39 12.78 16.35 7.57
C ALA A 39 13.75 15.19 7.26
N ASP A 40 13.45 13.99 7.75
CA ASP A 40 14.33 12.83 7.69
C ASP A 40 13.97 11.87 6.54
N VAL A 41 12.90 12.13 5.79
CA VAL A 41 12.40 11.23 4.72
C VAL A 41 13.48 10.84 3.72
N ARG A 42 14.30 11.80 3.25
CA ARG A 42 15.38 11.53 2.30
C ARG A 42 16.43 10.59 2.91
N THR A 43 16.90 10.93 4.09
CA THR A 43 17.90 10.15 4.83
C THR A 43 17.38 8.74 5.11
N TYR A 44 16.08 8.65 5.42
CA TYR A 44 15.40 7.37 5.63
C TYR A 44 15.46 6.51 4.37
N LEU A 45 15.02 7.02 3.21
CA LEU A 45 15.06 6.27 1.95
C LEU A 45 16.48 5.84 1.60
N ALA A 46 17.47 6.72 1.73
CA ALA A 46 18.86 6.40 1.41
C ALA A 46 19.45 5.31 2.33
N LYS A 47 19.02 5.25 3.60
CA LYS A 47 19.58 4.32 4.58
C LYS A 47 18.80 3.01 4.70
N HIS A 48 17.49 3.02 4.51
CA HIS A 48 16.61 1.92 4.90
C HIS A 48 15.83 1.29 3.73
N ALA A 49 15.76 1.92 2.57
CA ALA A 49 15.08 1.33 1.41
C ALA A 49 15.73 0.01 0.98
N LEU A 50 14.91 -0.90 0.46
CA LEU A 50 15.28 -2.18 -0.14
C LEU A 50 15.93 -3.18 0.83
N LYS A 51 15.72 -3.00 2.14
CA LYS A 51 16.29 -3.87 3.18
C LYS A 51 15.30 -4.88 3.76
N GLY A 52 14.13 -5.02 3.14
CA GLY A 52 13.11 -5.97 3.59
C GLY A 52 13.51 -7.44 3.40
N PRO A 53 12.78 -8.38 4.02
CA PRO A 53 13.12 -9.80 3.98
C PRO A 53 13.29 -10.38 2.58
N LEU A 54 12.50 -9.91 1.59
CA LEU A 54 12.55 -10.41 0.21
C LEU A 54 13.88 -10.10 -0.47
N SER A 55 14.57 -9.02 -0.08
CA SER A 55 15.90 -8.67 -0.62
C SER A 55 16.95 -9.76 -0.40
N LYS A 56 16.71 -10.64 0.58
CA LYS A 56 17.58 -11.77 0.94
C LYS A 56 17.14 -13.09 0.29
N HIS A 57 16.04 -13.09 -0.46
CA HIS A 57 15.55 -14.29 -1.14
C HIS A 57 16.55 -14.73 -2.23
N PRO A 58 16.85 -16.05 -2.38
CA PRO A 58 17.82 -16.53 -3.37
C PRO A 58 17.51 -16.10 -4.82
N GLU A 59 16.22 -15.96 -5.13
CA GLU A 59 15.72 -15.56 -6.45
C GLU A 59 15.28 -14.09 -6.51
N PHE A 60 15.70 -13.25 -5.54
CA PHE A 60 15.35 -11.83 -5.54
C PHE A 60 15.82 -11.10 -6.81
N LYS A 61 16.94 -11.55 -7.39
CA LYS A 61 17.45 -11.02 -8.67
C LYS A 61 16.41 -11.09 -9.80
N ASP A 62 15.48 -12.05 -9.74
CA ASP A 62 14.45 -12.28 -10.76
C ASP A 62 13.09 -11.66 -10.34
N PHE A 63 13.02 -11.03 -9.17
CA PHE A 63 11.81 -10.39 -8.69
C PHE A 63 11.46 -9.17 -9.56
N PRO A 64 10.23 -9.07 -10.09
CA PRO A 64 9.92 -8.06 -11.11
C PRO A 64 9.67 -6.66 -10.56
N LEU A 65 9.38 -6.53 -9.27
CA LEU A 65 8.95 -5.28 -8.62
C LEU A 65 9.97 -4.81 -7.60
N LYS A 66 11.17 -4.48 -8.05
CA LYS A 66 12.21 -3.94 -7.18
C LYS A 66 12.08 -2.43 -7.09
N GLY A 67 12.12 -1.89 -5.88
CA GLY A 67 12.06 -0.45 -5.66
C GLY A 67 11.17 -0.06 -4.49
N VAL A 68 11.21 1.23 -4.18
CA VAL A 68 10.23 1.90 -3.32
C VAL A 68 9.34 2.74 -4.22
N TYR A 69 8.02 2.66 -4.06
CA TYR A 69 7.06 3.35 -4.93
C TYR A 69 6.11 4.23 -4.12
N MET A 70 5.96 5.49 -4.51
CA MET A 70 4.95 6.40 -3.93
C MET A 70 3.59 6.22 -4.57
N PHE A 71 2.54 6.42 -3.79
CA PHE A 71 1.17 6.46 -4.28
C PHE A 71 0.79 7.88 -4.66
N THR A 72 0.32 8.10 -5.88
CA THR A 72 -0.20 9.42 -6.27
C THR A 72 -1.55 9.69 -5.61
N ASN A 73 -2.48 8.75 -5.72
CA ASN A 73 -3.91 8.99 -5.50
C ASN A 73 -4.61 7.95 -4.61
N LEU A 74 -3.95 7.47 -3.56
CA LEU A 74 -4.52 6.52 -2.59
C LEU A 74 -4.64 7.16 -1.19
N GLY A 75 -5.36 8.29 -1.10
CA GLY A 75 -5.56 9.01 0.15
C GLY A 75 -4.25 9.33 0.89
N SER A 76 -4.22 8.99 2.18
CA SER A 76 -3.09 9.18 3.09
C SER A 76 -1.93 8.19 2.88
N VAL A 77 -2.07 7.20 1.99
CA VAL A 77 -0.97 6.27 1.70
C VAL A 77 0.18 7.04 1.02
N GLY A 78 1.38 6.85 1.56
CA GLY A 78 2.60 7.52 1.14
C GLY A 78 3.38 6.69 0.12
N TRP A 79 4.01 5.61 0.58
CA TRP A 79 4.80 4.70 -0.27
C TRP A 79 4.76 3.25 0.22
N ALA A 80 5.25 2.36 -0.63
CA ALA A 80 5.52 0.95 -0.33
C ALA A 80 6.96 0.62 -0.71
N ASP A 81 7.67 -0.12 0.14
CA ASP A 81 8.96 -0.74 -0.20
C ASP A 81 8.70 -2.20 -0.57
N PHE A 82 8.92 -2.53 -1.85
CA PHE A 82 8.59 -3.86 -2.35
C PHE A 82 9.60 -4.95 -1.98
N SER A 83 10.70 -4.61 -1.30
CA SER A 83 11.53 -5.60 -0.62
C SER A 83 10.86 -6.23 0.62
N HIS A 84 9.70 -5.71 1.05
CA HIS A 84 8.88 -6.26 2.15
C HIS A 84 7.75 -7.17 1.69
N LEU A 85 7.64 -7.43 0.39
CA LEU A 85 6.68 -8.39 -0.15
C LEU A 85 7.04 -9.82 0.29
N GLN A 86 6.04 -10.70 0.34
CA GLN A 86 6.14 -12.01 0.96
C GLN A 86 5.74 -13.10 -0.02
N ASN A 87 6.05 -14.35 0.33
CA ASN A 87 5.59 -15.54 -0.40
C ASN A 87 5.88 -15.48 -1.91
N TRP A 88 7.06 -15.00 -2.29
CA TRP A 88 7.48 -15.00 -3.69
C TRP A 88 7.64 -16.44 -4.20
N ASP A 89 6.81 -16.81 -5.16
CA ASP A 89 6.90 -18.02 -5.95
C ASP A 89 7.27 -17.62 -7.38
N SER A 90 8.54 -17.79 -7.73
CA SER A 90 9.06 -17.47 -9.05
C SER A 90 8.47 -18.34 -10.17
N SER A 91 8.08 -19.57 -9.84
CA SER A 91 7.52 -20.51 -10.81
C SER A 91 6.07 -20.17 -11.17
N ALA A 92 5.29 -19.77 -10.18
CA ALA A 92 3.92 -19.31 -10.37
C ALA A 92 3.85 -17.81 -10.73
N GLY A 93 4.93 -17.05 -10.53
CA GLY A 93 4.96 -15.61 -10.69
C GLY A 93 4.11 -14.89 -9.65
N THR A 94 3.96 -15.43 -8.44
CA THR A 94 3.06 -14.85 -7.43
C THR A 94 3.80 -14.34 -6.21
N PHE A 95 3.32 -13.24 -5.64
CA PHE A 95 3.79 -12.72 -4.35
C PHE A 95 2.64 -12.03 -3.63
N ASP A 96 2.78 -11.96 -2.31
CA ASP A 96 1.80 -11.40 -1.41
C ASP A 96 2.29 -10.07 -0.84
N TRP A 97 1.35 -9.15 -0.70
CA TRP A 97 1.56 -7.84 -0.11
C TRP A 97 0.64 -7.65 1.08
N ALA A 98 1.19 -7.76 2.28
CA ALA A 98 0.50 -7.34 3.48
C ALA A 98 0.37 -5.82 3.48
N MET A 99 -0.85 -5.29 3.44
CA MET A 99 -1.09 -3.84 3.33
C MET A 99 -0.65 -3.06 4.57
N THR A 100 -0.34 -3.76 5.67
CA THR A 100 0.28 -3.21 6.88
C THR A 100 1.75 -2.81 6.70
N SER A 101 2.43 -3.23 5.62
CA SER A 101 3.80 -2.82 5.30
C SER A 101 3.89 -1.42 4.66
N LEU A 102 2.75 -0.77 4.44
CA LEU A 102 2.67 0.58 3.89
C LEU A 102 3.21 1.64 4.85
N VAL A 103 3.77 2.69 4.26
CA VAL A 103 4.07 3.95 4.95
C VAL A 103 3.00 4.98 4.57
N VAL A 104 2.43 5.64 5.58
CA VAL A 104 1.27 6.54 5.42
C VAL A 104 1.54 7.91 6.04
N GLN A 105 0.82 8.93 5.60
CA GLN A 105 0.82 10.26 6.20
C GLN A 105 0.23 10.21 7.61
N SER A 106 0.81 10.97 8.55
CA SER A 106 0.33 11.01 9.94
C SER A 106 -1.10 11.55 10.07
N GLY A 107 -1.49 12.48 9.19
CA GLY A 107 -2.81 13.07 9.13
C GLY A 107 -3.56 12.76 7.84
N LEU A 108 -4.47 13.67 7.48
CA LEU A 108 -5.27 13.59 6.26
C LEU A 108 -4.45 13.98 5.02
N ALA A 109 -4.80 13.38 3.89
CA ALA A 109 -4.27 13.81 2.60
C ALA A 109 -4.78 15.22 2.27
N ARG A 110 -3.85 16.16 2.05
CA ARG A 110 -4.19 17.57 1.73
C ARG A 110 -5.08 17.71 0.49
N ALA A 111 -4.88 16.86 -0.51
CA ALA A 111 -5.68 16.87 -1.75
C ALA A 111 -7.17 16.57 -1.52
N TYR A 112 -7.51 15.89 -0.41
CA TYR A 112 -8.87 15.46 -0.10
C TYR A 112 -9.50 16.19 1.09
N ALA A 113 -8.74 16.97 1.85
CA ALA A 113 -9.25 17.75 2.98
C ALA A 113 -10.38 18.73 2.59
N ALA A 114 -10.44 19.17 1.33
CA ALA A 114 -11.51 20.03 0.80
C ALA A 114 -12.80 19.28 0.41
N LEU A 115 -12.76 17.94 0.31
CA LEU A 115 -13.85 17.10 -0.22
C LEU A 115 -14.69 16.41 0.88
N MET A 116 -14.60 16.86 2.13
CA MET A 116 -15.32 16.28 3.29
C MET A 116 -16.86 16.28 3.19
N ALA A 117 -17.45 16.80 2.11
CA ALA A 117 -18.90 16.85 1.91
C ALA A 117 -19.49 15.63 1.18
N ILE A 118 -18.68 14.64 0.74
CA ILE A 118 -19.16 13.49 -0.04
C ILE A 118 -19.05 12.18 0.77
N PRO A 119 -20.18 11.58 1.22
CA PRO A 119 -20.20 10.45 2.18
C PRO A 119 -19.59 9.14 1.68
N THR A 120 -19.43 8.96 0.37
CA THR A 120 -18.90 7.73 -0.22
C THR A 120 -17.37 7.68 -0.25
N ILE A 121 -16.66 8.79 -0.02
CA ILE A 121 -15.18 8.87 -0.09
C ILE A 121 -14.56 8.58 1.30
N ALA A 122 -15.13 7.65 2.07
CA ALA A 122 -14.75 7.51 3.48
C ALA A 122 -13.28 7.11 3.66
N MET A 123 -12.73 6.21 2.82
CA MET A 123 -11.37 5.70 2.99
C MET A 123 -10.25 6.67 2.56
N ALA A 124 -10.44 7.42 1.47
CA ALA A 124 -9.44 8.41 1.03
C ALA A 124 -9.36 9.63 1.97
N LEU A 125 -10.37 9.78 2.84
CA LEU A 125 -10.50 10.80 3.86
C LEU A 125 -10.09 10.34 5.27
N MET A 126 -9.42 9.19 5.41
CA MET A 126 -8.97 8.71 6.73
C MET A 126 -7.54 9.17 7.03
N PRO A 127 -7.25 9.58 8.28
CA PRO A 127 -5.87 9.78 8.72
C PRO A 127 -5.08 8.49 8.49
N GLY A 128 -3.83 8.59 8.02
CA GLY A 128 -3.08 7.39 7.65
C GLY A 128 -2.92 6.39 8.79
N GLY A 129 -2.80 6.89 10.02
CA GLY A 129 -2.77 6.02 11.19
C GLY A 129 -4.03 5.15 11.35
N PHE A 130 -5.21 5.71 11.05
CA PHE A 130 -6.44 4.93 11.03
C PHE A 130 -6.43 3.90 9.90
N THR A 131 -5.98 4.29 8.71
CA THR A 131 -5.86 3.41 7.53
C THR A 131 -5.02 2.16 7.84
N LEU A 132 -3.83 2.32 8.44
CA LEU A 132 -2.97 1.19 8.78
C LEU A 132 -3.60 0.26 9.83
N ARG A 133 -4.32 0.81 10.81
CA ARG A 133 -5.04 0.03 11.83
C ARG A 133 -6.18 -0.77 11.23
N LEU A 134 -6.93 -0.17 10.32
CA LEU A 134 -7.98 -0.86 9.59
C LEU A 134 -7.39 -2.02 8.78
N PHE A 135 -6.30 -1.80 8.04
CA PHE A 135 -5.62 -2.88 7.30
C PHE A 135 -5.15 -4.01 8.22
N ARG A 136 -4.61 -3.68 9.40
CA ARG A 136 -4.22 -4.67 10.40
C ARG A 136 -5.42 -5.45 10.96
N ALA A 137 -6.49 -4.76 11.36
CA ALA A 137 -7.70 -5.38 11.89
C ALA A 137 -8.37 -6.30 10.85
N LEU A 138 -8.28 -5.93 9.57
CA LEU A 138 -8.73 -6.72 8.45
C LEU A 138 -7.78 -7.84 8.06
N ASN A 139 -6.56 -7.90 8.59
CA ASN A 139 -5.49 -8.72 8.04
C ASN A 139 -5.42 -8.60 6.49
N TYR A 140 -5.54 -7.35 5.99
CA TYR A 140 -5.72 -7.10 4.56
C TYR A 140 -4.41 -7.35 3.81
N SER A 141 -4.47 -8.27 2.86
CA SER A 141 -3.36 -8.59 1.96
C SER A 141 -3.81 -8.68 0.52
N ASN A 142 -2.89 -8.41 -0.41
CA ASN A 142 -3.11 -8.54 -1.84
C ASN A 142 -2.14 -9.57 -2.41
N ARG A 143 -2.62 -10.51 -3.22
CA ARG A 143 -1.78 -11.36 -4.07
C ARG A 143 -1.66 -10.75 -5.45
N PHE A 144 -0.45 -10.75 -5.97
CA PHE A 144 -0.16 -10.38 -7.34
C PHE A 144 0.12 -11.64 -8.16
N GLU A 145 -0.45 -11.70 -9.36
CA GLU A 145 -0.17 -12.73 -10.36
C GLU A 145 0.60 -12.06 -11.50
N TRP A 146 1.92 -12.24 -11.49
CA TRP A 146 2.86 -11.62 -12.39
C TRP A 146 3.26 -12.57 -13.52
N PRO A 147 3.37 -12.10 -14.77
CA PRO A 147 3.87 -12.92 -15.86
C PRO A 147 5.31 -13.41 -15.61
N SER A 148 5.59 -14.68 -15.93
CA SER A 148 6.88 -15.35 -15.69
C SER A 148 8.08 -14.79 -16.46
N GLY A 149 7.85 -13.89 -17.42
CA GLY A 149 8.89 -13.15 -18.15
C GLY A 149 9.07 -11.69 -17.70
N GLY A 150 8.45 -11.30 -16.59
CA GLY A 150 8.27 -9.89 -16.24
C GLY A 150 7.17 -9.24 -17.06
N MET A 151 6.93 -7.96 -16.79
CA MET A 151 5.95 -7.16 -17.54
C MET A 151 6.68 -6.22 -18.50
N ARG A 152 6.05 -5.99 -19.65
CA ARG A 152 6.36 -4.89 -20.56
C ARG A 152 5.35 -3.77 -20.36
N ASP A 153 5.69 -2.58 -20.87
CA ASP A 153 4.79 -1.45 -20.83
C ASP A 153 3.44 -1.76 -21.49
N GLY A 154 2.36 -1.48 -20.77
CA GLY A 154 0.98 -1.77 -21.18
C GLY A 154 0.48 -3.17 -20.81
N GLU A 155 1.34 -4.10 -20.42
CA GLU A 155 0.91 -5.40 -19.91
C GLU A 155 0.29 -5.27 -18.52
N ARG A 156 -0.44 -6.32 -18.09
CA ARG A 156 -1.23 -6.32 -16.85
C ARG A 156 -0.83 -7.47 -15.94
N ALA A 157 -0.68 -7.19 -14.64
CA ALA A 157 -0.65 -8.20 -13.58
C ALA A 157 -1.94 -8.14 -12.77
N LYS A 158 -2.53 -9.31 -12.51
CA LYS A 158 -3.77 -9.38 -11.72
C LYS A 158 -3.46 -9.14 -10.25
N VAL A 159 -4.39 -8.50 -9.56
CA VAL A 159 -4.36 -8.36 -8.11
C VAL A 159 -5.62 -8.96 -7.50
N THR A 160 -5.44 -9.77 -6.47
CA THR A 160 -6.52 -10.42 -5.74
C THR A 160 -6.41 -10.12 -4.25
N ALA A 161 -7.43 -9.50 -3.70
CA ALA A 161 -7.49 -9.17 -2.27
C ALA A 161 -7.94 -10.35 -1.41
N SER A 162 -7.33 -10.45 -0.24
CA SER A 162 -7.78 -11.23 0.90
C SER A 162 -8.00 -10.32 2.10
N MET A 163 -9.16 -10.44 2.74
CA MET A 163 -9.49 -9.76 3.99
C MET A 163 -10.02 -10.78 5.02
N ALA A 164 -9.91 -10.43 6.29
CA ALA A 164 -10.30 -11.23 7.47
C ALA A 164 -9.71 -12.65 7.50
N GLY A 165 -8.50 -12.83 6.95
CA GLY A 165 -7.83 -14.14 6.88
C GLY A 165 -8.46 -15.11 5.87
N GLY A 166 -9.28 -14.61 4.94
CA GLY A 166 -9.81 -15.43 3.84
C GLY A 166 -8.72 -15.95 2.91
N SER A 167 -8.99 -17.04 2.18
CA SER A 167 -8.09 -17.48 1.11
C SER A 167 -8.14 -16.52 -0.07
N TYR A 168 -7.06 -16.44 -0.85
CA TYR A 168 -7.07 -15.69 -2.12
C TYR A 168 -8.05 -16.28 -3.15
N GLU A 169 -8.40 -17.57 -3.02
CA GLU A 169 -9.48 -18.20 -3.81
C GLU A 169 -10.85 -17.59 -3.55
N PHE A 170 -11.05 -16.96 -2.38
CA PHE A 170 -12.30 -16.29 -2.06
C PHE A 170 -12.48 -14.98 -2.86
N ASP A 171 -11.42 -14.45 -3.49
CA ASP A 171 -11.36 -13.18 -4.25
C ASP A 171 -12.42 -12.18 -3.79
N PHE A 172 -12.20 -11.61 -2.60
CA PHE A 172 -13.21 -10.82 -1.90
C PHE A 172 -13.71 -9.66 -2.76
N GLU A 173 -12.79 -8.99 -3.45
CA GLU A 173 -13.09 -7.88 -4.35
C GLU A 173 -13.72 -8.38 -5.65
N GLY A 174 -13.25 -9.49 -6.23
CA GLY A 174 -13.91 -10.18 -7.35
C GLY A 174 -15.38 -10.50 -7.09
N LYS A 175 -15.72 -10.96 -5.87
CA LYS A 175 -17.11 -11.23 -5.47
C LYS A 175 -17.96 -9.98 -5.30
N MET A 176 -17.34 -8.83 -5.07
CA MET A 176 -18.01 -7.53 -5.11
C MET A 176 -18.11 -6.96 -6.53
N GLY A 177 -17.64 -7.70 -7.54
CA GLY A 177 -17.65 -7.29 -8.94
C GLY A 177 -16.45 -6.44 -9.34
N PHE A 178 -15.38 -6.42 -8.54
CA PHE A 178 -14.17 -5.68 -8.83
C PHE A 178 -13.14 -6.57 -9.51
N THR A 179 -12.50 -6.06 -10.56
CA THR A 179 -11.27 -6.67 -11.08
C THR A 179 -10.17 -5.65 -10.96
N GLN A 180 -8.99 -6.09 -10.56
CA GLN A 180 -7.88 -5.22 -10.26
C GLN A 180 -6.64 -5.63 -11.04
N TRP A 181 -6.04 -4.65 -11.68
CA TRP A 181 -4.85 -4.82 -12.48
C TRP A 181 -3.79 -3.79 -12.09
N PHE A 182 -2.52 -4.20 -12.16
CA PHE A 182 -1.39 -3.30 -12.29
C PHE A 182 -0.93 -3.29 -13.73
N ILE A 183 -0.80 -2.10 -14.31
CA ILE A 183 -0.33 -1.89 -15.66
C ILE A 183 1.06 -1.26 -15.59
N GLN A 184 2.06 -1.91 -16.19
CA GLN A 184 3.40 -1.35 -16.22
C GLN A 184 3.48 -0.19 -17.22
N ARG A 185 4.22 0.86 -16.84
CA ARG A 185 4.48 2.04 -17.66
C ARG A 185 5.91 2.52 -17.43
N ASP A 186 6.45 3.23 -18.43
CA ASP A 186 7.76 3.89 -18.34
C ASP A 186 8.87 2.90 -17.93
N GLY A 187 8.88 1.70 -18.51
CA GLY A 187 9.87 0.66 -18.22
C GLY A 187 9.89 0.21 -16.75
N GLY A 188 8.75 0.26 -16.06
CA GLY A 188 8.66 -0.09 -14.62
C GLY A 188 9.00 1.06 -13.69
N ARG A 189 9.27 2.27 -14.20
CA ARG A 189 9.36 3.50 -13.40
C ARG A 189 7.98 3.94 -12.88
N MET A 190 6.90 3.45 -13.48
CA MET A 190 5.52 3.67 -13.05
C MET A 190 4.67 2.39 -13.17
N TYR A 191 3.77 2.18 -12.21
CA TYR A 191 2.66 1.24 -12.35
C TYR A 191 1.33 1.95 -12.15
N GLU A 192 0.37 1.69 -13.01
CA GLU A 192 -0.98 2.24 -12.94
C GLU A 192 -1.93 1.18 -12.39
N ARG A 193 -2.71 1.56 -11.37
CA ARG A 193 -3.80 0.72 -10.87
C ARG A 193 -5.04 0.96 -11.75
N ASP A 194 -5.53 -0.12 -12.34
CA ASP A 194 -6.80 -0.16 -13.09
C ASP A 194 -7.75 -1.07 -12.31
N THR A 195 -8.83 -0.48 -11.77
CA THR A 195 -9.86 -1.21 -11.02
C THR A 195 -11.21 -1.04 -11.70
N THR A 196 -11.79 -2.12 -12.22
CA THR A 196 -13.13 -2.07 -12.81
C THR A 196 -14.18 -2.06 -11.70
N TRP A 197 -14.82 -0.92 -11.44
CA TRP A 197 -15.97 -0.80 -10.53
C TRP A 197 -17.28 -0.75 -11.33
N LEU A 198 -18.40 -1.16 -10.72
CA LEU A 198 -19.78 -0.81 -11.10
C LEU A 198 -19.98 0.72 -11.28
N GLY A 199 -19.52 1.28 -12.41
CA GLY A 199 -19.64 2.69 -12.79
C GLY A 199 -18.51 3.60 -12.25
N ASP A 200 -18.21 4.67 -13.00
CA ASP A 200 -17.11 5.64 -12.84
C ASP A 200 -17.12 6.48 -11.54
N TYR A 201 -17.84 6.07 -10.50
CA TYR A 201 -18.19 6.93 -9.37
C TYR A 201 -17.14 7.00 -8.25
N MET A 202 -16.01 6.28 -8.33
CA MET A 202 -15.02 6.23 -7.25
C MET A 202 -13.55 6.23 -7.71
N GLN A 203 -13.05 7.41 -8.09
CA GLN A 203 -11.67 7.69 -8.56
C GLN A 203 -10.52 7.39 -7.57
N PHE A 204 -10.79 6.93 -6.36
CA PHE A 204 -9.74 6.73 -5.32
C PHE A 204 -9.00 5.40 -5.44
N HIS A 205 -9.49 4.46 -6.26
CA HIS A 205 -8.75 3.25 -6.64
C HIS A 205 -7.92 3.43 -7.92
N ASP A 206 -8.01 4.59 -8.59
CA ASP A 206 -7.19 4.94 -9.74
C ASP A 206 -5.93 5.68 -9.27
N TYR A 207 -5.01 4.93 -8.67
CA TYR A 207 -3.71 5.46 -8.24
C TYR A 207 -2.58 5.00 -9.16
N LYS A 208 -1.51 5.78 -9.14
CA LYS A 208 -0.24 5.41 -9.75
C LYS A 208 0.78 5.16 -8.66
N LEU A 209 1.62 4.17 -8.89
CA LEU A 209 2.85 3.91 -8.19
C LEU A 209 3.99 4.54 -8.99
N LEU A 210 4.61 5.57 -8.45
CA LEU A 210 5.78 6.20 -9.07
C LEU A 210 7.03 5.79 -8.29
N ARG A 211 8.06 5.31 -8.99
CA ARG A 211 9.28 4.82 -8.35
C ARG A 211 10.02 5.96 -7.62
N LEU A 212 10.12 5.88 -6.31
CA LEU A 212 10.91 6.80 -5.47
C LEU A 212 12.37 6.38 -5.38
N VAL A 213 12.62 5.08 -5.27
CA VAL A 213 13.96 4.50 -5.17
C VAL A 213 14.01 3.32 -6.12
N ASP A 214 15.02 3.28 -6.99
CA ASP A 214 15.23 2.16 -7.91
C ASP A 214 15.92 0.98 -7.24
N GLU A 215 16.13 -0.12 -7.97
CA GLU A 215 16.74 -1.34 -7.42
C GLU A 215 18.21 -1.17 -6.97
N SER A 216 18.88 -0.10 -7.39
CA SER A 216 20.25 0.23 -6.98
C SER A 216 20.30 1.05 -5.69
N GLY A 217 19.15 1.49 -5.17
CA GLY A 217 19.07 2.40 -4.03
C GLY A 217 19.14 3.88 -4.43
N THR A 218 19.09 4.20 -5.72
CA THR A 218 19.14 5.59 -6.19
C THR A 218 17.76 6.24 -6.08
N ILE A 219 17.71 7.43 -5.47
CA ILE A 219 16.48 8.21 -5.36
C ILE A 219 16.16 8.87 -6.70
N ASP A 220 14.93 8.68 -7.18
CA ASP A 220 14.38 9.42 -8.32
C ASP A 220 13.99 10.83 -7.88
N GLU A 221 14.80 11.83 -8.24
CA GLU A 221 14.62 13.21 -7.78
C GLU A 221 13.35 13.90 -8.30
N GLU A 222 12.80 13.45 -9.42
CA GLU A 222 11.52 13.96 -9.91
C GLU A 222 10.38 13.46 -9.00
N HIS A 223 10.29 12.15 -8.83
CA HIS A 223 9.25 11.53 -8.01
C HIS A 223 9.41 11.87 -6.52
N PHE A 224 10.63 12.03 -6.03
CA PHE A 224 10.88 12.47 -4.66
C PHE A 224 10.32 13.88 -4.41
N ARG A 225 10.51 14.83 -5.34
CA ARG A 225 9.92 16.18 -5.22
C ARG A 225 8.39 16.12 -5.24
N MET A 226 7.81 15.28 -6.10
CA MET A 226 6.36 15.05 -6.14
C MET A 226 5.84 14.47 -4.81
N PHE A 227 6.58 13.52 -4.24
CA PHE A 227 6.26 12.92 -2.96
C PHE A 227 6.31 13.91 -1.80
N MET A 228 7.39 14.69 -1.70
CA MET A 228 7.52 15.73 -0.66
C MET A 228 6.39 16.77 -0.75
N LYS A 229 5.97 17.13 -1.98
CA LYS A 229 4.79 17.97 -2.20
C LYS A 229 3.49 17.29 -1.75
N LYS A 230 3.31 16.00 -2.06
CA LYS A 230 2.13 15.21 -1.64
C LYS A 230 1.99 15.17 -0.12
N ILE A 231 3.09 14.92 0.61
CA ILE A 231 3.06 14.83 2.08
C ILE A 231 2.97 16.19 2.75
N GLY A 232 3.39 17.27 2.07
CA GLY A 232 3.06 18.64 2.46
C GLY A 232 3.53 19.02 3.86
N GLY A 233 4.69 18.51 4.27
CA GLY A 233 5.29 18.73 5.59
C GLY A 233 4.86 17.73 6.67
N GLN A 234 3.97 16.78 6.38
CA GLN A 234 3.55 15.77 7.35
C GLN A 234 4.64 14.73 7.60
N ASP A 235 4.74 14.30 8.85
CA ASP A 235 5.42 13.08 9.26
C ASP A 235 4.70 11.86 8.68
N LEU A 236 5.39 10.72 8.67
CA LEU A 236 4.86 9.47 8.16
C LEU A 236 4.84 8.40 9.25
N TYR A 237 3.82 7.55 9.24
CA TYR A 237 3.65 6.42 10.14
C TYR A 237 3.80 5.09 9.39
N TYR A 238 4.19 4.06 10.11
CA TYR A 238 4.29 2.68 9.63
C TYR A 238 3.94 1.70 10.76
N LEU A 239 3.59 0.45 10.43
CA LEU A 239 3.26 -0.59 11.41
C LEU A 239 4.16 -1.83 11.35
N ASP A 240 4.94 -2.01 10.29
CA ASP A 240 5.88 -3.12 10.22
C ASP A 240 7.21 -2.74 10.90
N PRO A 241 7.55 -3.30 12.07
CA PRO A 241 8.82 -3.02 12.75
C PRO A 241 10.02 -3.50 11.93
N LEU A 242 9.83 -4.44 10.99
CA LEU A 242 10.91 -4.90 10.10
C LEU A 242 11.34 -3.84 9.08
N LEU A 243 10.54 -2.77 8.88
CA LEU A 243 10.99 -1.58 8.16
C LEU A 243 12.16 -0.89 8.91
N PHE A 244 12.37 -1.20 10.20
CA PHE A 244 13.38 -0.61 11.09
C PHE A 244 14.10 -1.66 11.96
N PRO A 245 14.96 -2.50 11.38
CA PRO A 245 15.67 -3.52 12.16
C PRO A 245 16.77 -2.94 13.08
N GLU A 246 17.21 -1.69 12.87
CA GLU A 246 18.35 -1.08 13.59
C GLU A 246 18.06 -0.62 15.03
N ASN A 247 17.04 -1.19 15.67
CA ASN A 247 16.82 -1.08 17.12
C ASN A 247 17.05 -2.39 17.88
N ASN A 248 17.59 -3.42 17.21
CA ASN A 248 18.16 -4.63 17.81
C ASN A 248 19.68 -4.65 17.65
#